data_AF-A0A955EI07-F1
#
_entry.id   AF-A0A955EI07-F1
#
_cell.length_a   1.000
_cell.length_b   1.000
_cell.length_c   1.000
_cell.angle_alpha   90.00
_cell.angle_beta   90.00
_cell.angle_gamma   90.00
#
_symmetry.space_group_name_H-M   'P 1'
#
loop_
_entity.id
_entity.type
_entity.pdbx_description
1 polymer ?
#
loop_
_entity_poly.entity_id
_entity_poly.type
_entity_poly.pdbx_seq_one_letter_code
_entity_poly.pdbx_strand_id
1 'polypeptide(L)'
;YFMTIPEAASLVIQAGAIDEAEADGASVFELDMGEPIPILDIALRLVRLSGLRPVLDTSNLSDLPGETRRLLRGPSDGTCVPIRLTGIRPGEKLYEELAYEIEELNPTGCEGILAWSGPEPEASFVQSMIGDLESIREEFSKSAVVSTLVRHVPELASSASPMSSGGVQAA
;
A
#
# COMPACT_ATOMS: atom_id res chain seq x y z
N TYR A 1 -4.54 -2.94 1.97
CA TYR A 1 -5.02 -3.31 3.32
C TYR A 1 -6.03 -2.31 3.82
N PHE A 2 -6.88 -2.68 4.77
CA PHE A 2 -7.83 -1.76 5.40
C PHE A 2 -7.92 -2.09 6.89
N MET A 3 -7.99 -1.05 7.71
CA MET A 3 -8.24 -1.12 9.14
C MET A 3 -9.21 -0.02 9.50
N THR A 4 -10.03 -0.20 10.54
CA THR A 4 -10.90 0.90 10.98
C THR A 4 -10.08 1.99 11.66
N ILE A 5 -10.55 3.23 11.61
CA ILE A 5 -9.87 4.37 12.24
C ILE A 5 -9.64 4.13 13.75
N PRO A 6 -10.63 3.64 14.54
CA PRO A 6 -10.42 3.39 15.96
C PRO A 6 -9.38 2.31 16.25
N GLU A 7 -9.34 1.24 15.46
CA GLU A 7 -8.31 0.19 15.58
C GLU A 7 -6.92 0.76 15.30
N ALA A 8 -6.75 1.45 14.18
CA ALA A 8 -5.46 2.06 13.82
C ALA A 8 -4.99 3.07 14.86
N ALA A 9 -5.89 3.94 15.33
CA ALA A 9 -5.58 4.90 16.38
C ALA A 9 -5.20 4.21 17.70
N SER A 10 -5.86 3.10 18.05
CA SER A 10 -5.52 2.33 19.25
C SER A 10 -4.13 1.73 19.16
N LEU A 11 -3.77 1.13 18.03
CA LEU A 11 -2.43 0.56 17.81
C LEU A 11 -1.35 1.65 17.84
N VAL A 12 -1.60 2.82 17.25
CA VAL A 12 -0.66 3.96 17.31
C VAL A 12 -0.43 4.43 18.75
N ILE A 13 -1.48 4.51 19.57
CA ILE A 13 -1.36 4.89 20.98
C ILE A 13 -0.60 3.83 21.77
N GLN A 14 -0.87 2.54 21.50
CA GLN A 14 -0.16 1.43 22.14
C GLN A 14 1.32 1.43 21.77
N ALA A 15 1.65 1.61 20.48
CA ALA A 15 3.03 1.70 20.01
C ALA A 15 3.82 2.82 20.72
N GLY A 16 3.18 3.99 20.92
CA GLY A 16 3.80 5.10 21.66
C GLY A 16 3.97 4.87 23.17
N ALA A 17 3.40 3.80 23.72
CA ALA A 17 3.56 3.40 25.11
C ALA A 17 4.52 2.22 25.31
N ILE A 18 5.05 1.63 24.23
CA ILE A 18 6.05 0.57 24.29
C ILE A 18 7.39 1.21 24.70
N ASP A 19 8.01 0.67 25.76
CA ASP A 19 9.32 1.13 26.22
C ASP A 19 10.42 0.71 25.23
N GLU A 20 11.43 1.57 25.05
CA GLU A 20 12.58 1.30 24.16
C GLU A 20 13.28 -0.03 24.51
N ALA A 21 13.29 -0.42 25.78
CA ALA A 21 13.89 -1.69 26.22
C ALA A 21 13.10 -2.93 25.76
N GLU A 22 11.79 -2.81 25.53
CA GLU A 22 10.94 -3.90 25.02
C GLU A 22 10.97 -3.99 23.49
N ALA A 23 11.35 -2.90 22.81
CA ALA A 23 11.42 -2.81 21.35
C ALA A 23 12.84 -2.92 20.79
N ASP A 24 13.82 -3.39 21.58
CA ASP A 24 15.25 -3.45 21.19
C ASP A 24 15.81 -2.09 20.69
N GLY A 25 15.30 -0.99 21.26
CA GLY A 25 15.65 0.37 20.86
C GLY A 25 15.02 0.83 19.54
N ALA A 26 14.02 0.13 19.01
CA ALA A 26 13.35 0.51 17.77
C ALA A 26 12.66 1.87 17.89
N SER A 27 12.88 2.72 16.89
CA SER A 27 12.25 4.03 16.73
C SER A 27 11.13 4.05 15.69
N VAL A 28 10.95 2.94 14.96
CA VAL A 28 9.94 2.77 13.91
C VAL A 28 9.13 1.50 14.18
N PHE A 29 7.81 1.62 14.07
CA PHE A 29 6.89 0.51 14.26
C PHE A 29 6.03 0.30 13.02
N GLU A 30 5.78 -0.96 12.70
CA GLU A 30 4.84 -1.40 11.68
C GLU A 30 3.59 -1.98 12.34
N LEU A 31 2.43 -1.67 11.78
CA LEU A 31 1.15 -2.18 12.24
C LEU A 31 0.72 -3.36 11.38
N ASP A 32 0.34 -4.46 12.02
CA ASP A 32 -0.29 -5.58 11.31
C ASP A 32 -1.68 -5.15 10.84
N MET A 33 -1.82 -5.02 9.52
CA MET A 33 -3.06 -4.61 8.87
C MET A 33 -3.95 -5.78 8.46
N GLY A 34 -3.59 -7.02 8.84
CA GLY A 34 -4.29 -8.24 8.51
C GLY A 34 -4.24 -8.58 7.03
N GLU A 35 -5.27 -9.29 6.54
CA GLU A 35 -5.30 -9.75 5.16
C GLU A 35 -5.56 -8.61 4.14
N PRO A 36 -4.88 -8.60 2.98
CA PRO A 36 -5.14 -7.63 1.93
C PRO A 36 -6.53 -7.86 1.33
N ILE A 37 -7.30 -6.77 1.16
CA ILE A 37 -8.64 -6.81 0.56
C ILE A 37 -8.58 -6.26 -0.87
N PRO A 38 -8.98 -7.04 -1.90
CA PRO A 38 -9.06 -6.55 -3.26
C PRO A 38 -10.07 -5.40 -3.41
N ILE A 39 -9.67 -4.31 -4.10
CA ILE A 39 -10.55 -3.16 -4.33
C ILE A 39 -11.82 -3.54 -5.11
N LEU A 40 -11.70 -4.50 -6.04
CA LEU A 40 -12.85 -5.03 -6.77
C LEU A 40 -13.90 -5.63 -5.82
N ASP A 41 -13.48 -6.40 -4.83
CA ASP A 41 -14.40 -7.02 -3.86
C ASP A 41 -15.14 -5.97 -3.04
N ILE A 42 -14.45 -4.89 -2.64
CA ILE A 42 -15.07 -3.77 -1.93
C ILE A 42 -16.14 -3.12 -2.81
N ALA A 43 -15.82 -2.82 -4.06
CA ALA A 43 -16.78 -2.22 -5.00
C ALA A 43 -18.01 -3.12 -5.20
N LEU A 44 -17.81 -4.43 -5.38
CA LEU A 44 -18.90 -5.40 -5.52
C LEU A 44 -19.77 -5.47 -4.26
N ARG A 45 -19.16 -5.48 -3.07
CA ARG A 45 -19.87 -5.50 -1.79
C ARG A 45 -20.70 -4.24 -1.58
N LEU A 46 -20.16 -3.05 -1.86
CA LEU A 46 -20.86 -1.77 -1.71
C LEU A 46 -22.10 -1.68 -2.60
N VAL A 47 -22.01 -2.14 -3.84
CA VAL A 47 -23.18 -2.19 -4.74
C VAL A 47 -24.26 -3.13 -4.20
N ARG A 48 -23.87 -4.32 -3.74
CA ARG A 48 -24.80 -5.31 -3.15
C ARG A 48 -25.48 -4.79 -1.89
N LEU A 49 -24.73 -4.13 -1.00
CA LEU A 49 -25.27 -3.54 0.25
C LEU A 49 -26.27 -2.42 -0.04
N SER A 50 -26.13 -1.73 -1.16
CA SER A 50 -27.11 -0.74 -1.64
C SER A 50 -28.38 -1.37 -2.24
N GLY A 51 -28.51 -2.71 -2.21
CA GLY A 51 -29.63 -3.44 -2.81
C GLY A 51 -29.56 -3.55 -4.34
N LEU A 52 -28.43 -3.20 -4.94
CA LEU A 52 -28.22 -3.19 -6.38
C LEU A 52 -27.33 -4.36 -6.83
N ARG A 53 -27.37 -4.67 -8.12
CA ARG A 53 -26.57 -5.74 -8.74
C ARG A 53 -25.34 -5.14 -9.46
N PRO A 54 -24.11 -5.52 -9.09
CA PRO A 54 -22.95 -5.07 -9.84
C PRO A 54 -22.89 -5.79 -11.20
N VAL A 55 -22.52 -5.05 -12.24
CA VAL A 55 -22.38 -5.54 -13.61
C VAL A 55 -21.03 -5.08 -14.14
N LEU A 56 -20.16 -5.98 -14.59
CA LEU A 56 -18.86 -5.58 -15.09
C LEU A 56 -18.98 -5.09 -16.53
N ASP A 57 -18.54 -3.86 -16.77
CA ASP A 57 -18.46 -3.27 -18.10
C ASP A 57 -17.21 -3.81 -18.80
N THR A 58 -17.38 -4.82 -19.66
CA THR A 58 -16.29 -5.45 -20.42
C THR A 58 -16.04 -4.81 -21.78
N SER A 59 -16.60 -3.62 -22.05
CA SER A 59 -16.41 -2.93 -23.34
C SER A 59 -14.93 -2.63 -23.67
N ASN A 60 -14.05 -2.63 -22.67
CA ASN A 60 -12.61 -2.34 -22.80
C ASN A 60 -11.67 -3.47 -22.33
N LEU A 61 -12.14 -4.71 -22.10
CA LEU A 61 -11.27 -5.81 -21.64
C LEU A 61 -11.33 -7.03 -22.56
N SER A 62 -10.23 -7.29 -23.28
CA SER A 62 -9.99 -8.52 -24.05
C SER A 62 -9.64 -9.73 -23.17
N ASP A 63 -9.14 -9.51 -21.95
CA ASP A 63 -8.50 -10.57 -21.15
C ASP A 63 -9.00 -10.57 -19.70
N LEU A 64 -10.14 -11.22 -19.45
CA LEU A 64 -10.60 -11.54 -18.09
C LEU A 64 -10.68 -13.06 -17.87
N PRO A 65 -10.07 -13.60 -16.80
CA PRO A 65 -10.17 -15.02 -16.44
C PRO A 65 -11.60 -15.49 -16.13
N GLY A 66 -11.80 -16.80 -16.28
CA GLY A 66 -13.09 -17.48 -16.51
C GLY A 66 -14.19 -17.42 -15.44
N GLU A 67 -14.00 -16.77 -14.29
CA GLU A 67 -15.08 -16.62 -13.28
C GLU A 67 -15.86 -15.30 -13.40
N THR A 68 -15.31 -14.30 -14.10
CA THR A 68 -15.90 -12.96 -14.19
C THR A 68 -17.12 -12.87 -15.13
N ARG A 69 -17.46 -13.97 -15.82
CA ARG A 69 -18.54 -14.03 -16.83
C ARG A 69 -19.97 -13.96 -16.26
N ARG A 70 -20.18 -14.15 -14.94
CA ARG A 70 -21.53 -14.00 -14.35
C ARG A 70 -22.00 -12.56 -14.19
N LEU A 71 -21.11 -11.58 -14.33
CA LEU A 71 -21.41 -10.15 -14.18
C LEU A 71 -21.82 -9.47 -15.50
N LEU A 72 -22.07 -10.23 -16.57
CA LEU A 72 -22.13 -9.69 -17.93
C LEU A 72 -23.47 -9.08 -18.37
N ARG A 73 -24.57 -9.28 -17.64
CA ARG A 73 -25.85 -8.63 -17.95
C ARG A 73 -26.65 -8.35 -16.68
N GLY A 74 -26.80 -7.07 -16.36
CA GLY A 74 -27.81 -6.62 -15.41
C GLY A 74 -29.20 -6.56 -16.08
N PRO A 75 -30.28 -6.77 -15.34
CA PRO A 75 -31.63 -6.47 -15.82
C PRO A 75 -31.78 -4.97 -16.17
N SER A 76 -32.59 -4.63 -17.17
CA SER A 76 -32.85 -3.24 -17.60
C SER A 76 -33.79 -2.46 -16.67
N ASP A 77 -34.04 -2.97 -15.46
CA ASP A 77 -35.02 -2.46 -14.50
C ASP A 77 -34.45 -1.36 -13.58
N GLY A 78 -33.22 -0.91 -13.82
CA GLY A 78 -32.55 0.11 -13.02
C GLY A 78 -31.96 -0.41 -11.71
N THR A 79 -31.98 -1.72 -11.46
CA THR A 79 -31.44 -2.32 -10.23
C THR A 79 -29.97 -2.70 -10.34
N CYS A 80 -29.23 -2.14 -11.30
CA CYS A 80 -27.84 -2.49 -11.58
C CYS A 80 -26.88 -1.28 -11.58
N VAL A 81 -25.65 -1.50 -11.15
CA VAL A 81 -24.56 -0.52 -11.21
C VAL A 81 -23.41 -1.09 -12.06
N PRO A 82 -22.99 -0.40 -13.13
CA PRO A 82 -21.84 -0.83 -13.91
C PRO A 82 -20.52 -0.57 -13.18
N ILE A 83 -19.65 -1.56 -13.15
CA ILE A 83 -18.27 -1.49 -12.67
C ILE A 83 -17.37 -1.39 -13.90
N ARG A 84 -16.62 -0.29 -14.01
CA ARG A 84 -15.66 -0.08 -15.11
C ARG A 84 -14.24 -0.08 -14.56
N LEU A 85 -13.38 -0.91 -15.14
CA LEU A 85 -11.96 -0.91 -14.85
C LEU A 85 -11.28 0.21 -15.65
N THR A 86 -10.64 1.15 -14.97
CA THR A 86 -9.98 2.31 -15.59
C THR A 86 -8.48 2.14 -15.77
N GLY A 87 -7.92 1.02 -15.30
CA GLY A 87 -6.47 0.81 -15.22
C GLY A 87 -5.84 1.56 -14.04
N ILE A 88 -4.56 1.28 -13.81
CA ILE A 88 -3.75 1.94 -12.77
C ILE A 88 -3.31 3.32 -13.25
N ARG A 89 -3.25 4.29 -12.33
CA ARG A 89 -2.70 5.63 -12.60
C ARG A 89 -1.17 5.61 -12.45
N PRO A 90 -0.44 6.52 -13.11
CA PRO A 90 1.00 6.59 -12.98
C PRO A 90 1.45 6.76 -11.53
N GLY A 91 2.31 5.84 -11.06
CA GLY A 91 2.81 5.81 -9.69
C GLY A 91 1.94 5.02 -8.70
N GLU A 92 0.79 4.47 -9.13
CA GLU A 92 0.00 3.55 -8.29
C GLU A 92 0.59 2.14 -8.34
N LYS A 93 0.60 1.48 -7.17
CA LYS A 93 0.93 0.06 -7.05
C LYS A 93 -0.36 -0.78 -7.09
N LEU A 94 -0.28 -1.99 -7.67
CA LEU A 94 -1.38 -2.97 -7.64
C LEU A 94 -1.50 -3.65 -6.27
N TYR A 95 -0.38 -3.79 -5.59
CA TYR A 95 -0.26 -4.36 -4.25
C TYR A 95 0.61 -3.43 -3.42
N GLU A 96 0.17 -3.14 -2.20
CA GLU A 96 1.02 -2.46 -1.22
C GLU A 96 1.83 -3.51 -0.45
N GLU A 97 3.07 -3.16 -0.12
CA GLU A 97 3.96 -3.95 0.74
C GLU A 97 3.92 -3.29 2.12
N LEU A 98 3.67 -4.08 3.17
CA LEU A 98 3.72 -3.59 4.55
C LEU A 98 5.18 -3.52 5.05
N ALA A 99 5.96 -4.54 4.66
CA ALA A 99 7.39 -4.65 4.91
C ALA A 99 8.13 -4.99 3.62
N TYR A 100 9.30 -4.40 3.41
CA TYR A 100 10.21 -4.79 2.33
C TYR A 100 11.11 -5.96 2.75
N GLU A 101 11.61 -6.76 1.81
CA GLU A 101 12.44 -7.97 2.09
C GLU A 101 13.70 -7.70 2.95
N ILE A 102 14.13 -6.45 3.06
CA ILE A 102 15.34 -6.01 3.76
C ILE A 102 15.01 -5.50 5.18
N GLU A 103 13.73 -5.29 5.50
CA GLU A 103 13.30 -4.77 6.79
C GLU A 103 13.18 -5.91 7.80
N GLU A 104 13.94 -5.80 8.90
CA GLU A 104 13.90 -6.77 9.99
C GLU A 104 12.84 -6.34 10.99
N LEU A 105 11.73 -7.08 11.04
CA LEU A 105 10.61 -6.81 11.94
C LEU A 105 10.60 -7.81 13.09
N ASN A 106 10.63 -7.28 14.30
CA ASN A 106 10.60 -8.05 15.52
C ASN A 106 9.24 -7.93 16.21
N PRO A 107 8.69 -9.01 16.76
CA PRO A 107 7.45 -8.94 17.52
C PRO A 107 7.65 -8.11 18.79
N THR A 108 6.66 -7.31 19.14
CA THR A 108 6.60 -6.62 20.44
C THR A 108 5.75 -7.40 21.44
N GLY A 109 5.62 -6.89 22.67
CA GLY A 109 4.65 -7.39 23.65
C GLY A 109 3.19 -7.10 23.29
N CYS A 110 2.94 -6.27 22.27
CA CYS A 110 1.61 -5.91 21.80
C CYS A 110 1.28 -6.62 20.48
N GLU A 111 0.17 -7.34 20.47
CA GLU A 111 -0.33 -8.01 19.25
C GLU A 111 -0.63 -6.97 18.17
N GLY A 112 -0.19 -7.25 16.95
CA GLY A 112 -0.37 -6.38 15.79
C GLY A 112 0.58 -5.18 15.74
N ILE A 113 1.61 -5.12 16.57
CA ILE A 113 2.67 -4.10 16.52
C ILE A 113 4.02 -4.81 16.40
N LEU A 114 4.73 -4.50 15.32
CA LEU A 114 6.07 -5.00 15.02
C LEU A 114 7.07 -3.84 15.13
N ALA A 115 8.21 -4.09 15.76
CA ALA A 115 9.31 -3.16 15.90
C ALA A 115 10.30 -3.35 14.74
N TRP A 116 10.57 -2.29 13.99
CA TRP A 116 11.59 -2.32 12.95
C TRP A 116 12.99 -2.23 13.56
N SER A 117 13.88 -3.09 13.09
CA SER A 117 15.30 -3.07 13.44
C SER A 117 16.13 -2.77 12.20
N GLY A 118 16.98 -1.76 12.31
CA GLY A 118 17.90 -1.39 11.25
C GLY A 118 18.71 -0.14 11.60
N PRO A 119 19.69 0.20 10.74
CA PRO A 119 20.55 1.34 10.99
C PRO A 119 19.77 2.64 10.85
N GLU A 120 19.81 3.49 11.89
CA GLU A 120 19.33 4.85 11.77
C GLU A 120 20.22 5.66 10.82
N PRO A 121 19.64 6.47 9.92
CA PRO A 121 20.42 7.29 9.01
C PRO A 121 21.19 8.37 9.80
N GLU A 122 22.43 8.64 9.40
CA GLU A 122 23.22 9.72 10.00
C GLU A 122 22.53 11.09 9.77
N ALA A 123 22.49 11.93 10.79
CA ALA A 123 21.89 13.26 10.69
C ALA A 123 22.54 14.13 9.58
N SER A 124 23.85 13.96 9.36
CA SER A 124 24.62 14.60 8.29
C SER A 124 24.08 14.23 6.90
N PHE A 125 23.76 12.96 6.69
CA PHE A 125 23.18 12.44 5.45
C PHE A 125 21.79 13.04 5.22
N VAL A 126 20.92 13.03 6.23
CA VAL A 126 19.56 13.61 6.14
C VAL A 126 19.63 15.11 5.83
N GLN A 127 20.52 15.86 6.50
CA GLN A 127 20.72 17.28 6.23
C GLN A 127 21.20 17.54 4.79
N SER A 128 22.11 16.71 4.28
CA SER A 128 22.56 16.81 2.88
C SER A 128 21.41 16.54 1.90
N MET A 129 20.58 15.53 2.16
CA MET A 129 19.42 15.22 1.32
C MET A 129 18.42 16.39 1.27
N ILE A 130 18.10 16.98 2.43
CA ILE A 130 17.22 18.14 2.51
C ILE A 130 17.82 19.33 1.75
N GLY A 131 19.11 19.62 1.93
CA GLY A 131 19.79 20.71 1.23
C GLY A 131 19.76 20.54 -0.30
N ASP A 132 19.99 19.33 -0.79
CA ASP A 132 19.89 19.00 -2.22
C ASP A 132 18.46 19.24 -2.74
N LEU A 133 17.43 18.81 -1.99
CA LEU A 133 16.02 19.03 -2.37
C LEU A 133 15.61 20.51 -2.32
N GLU A 134 16.11 21.28 -1.35
CA GLU A 134 15.87 22.72 -1.25
C GLU A 134 16.49 23.48 -2.43
N SER A 135 17.68 23.06 -2.87
CA SER A 135 18.39 23.73 -3.98
C SER A 135 17.65 23.65 -5.32
N ILE A 136 16.86 22.59 -5.53
CA ILE A 136 16.07 22.36 -6.75
C ILE A 136 14.61 22.81 -6.63
N ARG A 137 14.21 23.32 -5.46
CA ARG A 137 12.82 23.72 -5.17
C ARG A 137 12.31 24.78 -6.15
N GLU A 138 13.16 25.75 -6.51
CA GLU A 138 12.76 26.89 -7.35
C GLU A 138 12.49 26.48 -8.80
N GLU A 139 13.06 25.37 -9.25
CA GLU A 139 12.93 24.90 -10.63
C GLU A 139 11.59 24.15 -10.85
N PHE A 140 10.92 23.70 -9.77
CA PHE A 140 9.67 22.91 -9.78
C PHE A 140 9.67 21.75 -10.80
N SER A 141 10.86 21.26 -11.16
CA SER A 141 11.04 20.24 -12.18
C SER A 141 10.80 18.86 -11.57
N LYS A 142 9.72 18.19 -12.00
CA LYS A 142 9.38 16.84 -11.53
C LYS A 142 10.54 15.85 -11.74
N SER A 143 11.23 15.93 -12.87
CA SER A 143 12.35 15.02 -13.16
C SER A 143 13.53 15.28 -12.23
N ALA A 144 13.84 16.54 -11.92
CA ALA A 144 14.90 16.91 -10.99
C ALA A 144 14.60 16.36 -9.58
N VAL A 145 13.37 16.57 -9.09
CA VAL A 145 12.93 16.05 -7.77
C VAL A 145 13.06 14.53 -7.71
N VAL A 146 12.53 13.82 -8.71
CA VAL A 146 12.61 12.35 -8.75
C VAL A 146 14.05 11.88 -8.82
N SER A 147 14.92 12.50 -9.63
CA SER A 147 16.33 12.11 -9.71
C SER A 147 17.08 12.32 -8.40
N THR A 148 16.79 13.41 -7.68
CA THR A 148 17.40 13.68 -6.37
C THR A 148 16.90 12.70 -5.31
N LEU A 149 15.61 12.37 -5.32
CA LEU A 149 15.05 11.34 -4.42
C LEU A 149 15.69 9.97 -4.69
N VAL A 150 15.77 9.54 -5.94
CA VAL A 150 16.40 8.24 -6.30
C VAL A 150 17.89 8.21 -5.94
N ARG A 151 18.59 9.34 -6.01
CA ARG A 151 20.00 9.42 -5.61
C ARG A 151 20.19 9.16 -4.12
N HIS A 152 19.28 9.66 -3.28
CA HIS A 152 19.37 9.54 -1.82
C HIS A 152 18.60 8.33 -1.26
N VAL A 153 17.62 7.81 -2.00
CA VAL A 153 16.81 6.62 -1.66
C VAL A 153 16.80 5.69 -2.88
N PRO A 154 17.88 4.90 -3.08
CA PRO A 154 18.04 4.06 -4.27
C PRO A 154 16.91 3.04 -4.46
N GLU A 155 16.29 2.59 -3.38
CA GLU A 155 15.18 1.63 -3.34
C GLU A 155 13.94 2.16 -4.08
N LEU A 156 13.79 3.49 -4.16
CA LEU A 156 12.71 4.13 -4.90
C LEU A 156 12.73 3.75 -6.39
N ALA A 157 13.92 3.51 -6.97
CA ALA A 157 14.04 3.08 -8.36
C ALA A 157 13.58 1.63 -8.58
N SER A 158 13.79 0.76 -7.59
CA SER A 158 13.39 -0.65 -7.64
C SER A 158 11.88 -0.83 -7.51
N SER A 159 11.23 0.01 -6.70
CA SER A 159 9.76 0.00 -6.51
C SER A 159 8.95 0.36 -7.77
N ALA A 160 9.61 0.87 -8.82
CA ALA A 160 8.99 1.20 -10.10
C ALA A 160 8.94 0.01 -11.10
N SER A 161 9.55 -1.13 -10.78
CA SER A 161 9.47 -2.35 -11.60
C SER A 161 8.42 -3.31 -11.04
N PRO A 162 7.49 -3.84 -11.85
CA PRO A 162 6.57 -4.87 -11.37
C PRO A 162 7.37 -6.15 -11.12
N MET A 163 7.70 -6.46 -9.87
CA MET A 163 8.33 -7.73 -9.53
C MET A 163 7.34 -8.89 -9.71
N SER A 164 7.84 -9.91 -10.39
CA SER A 164 7.20 -11.18 -10.70
C SER A 164 6.83 -11.95 -9.45
N SER A 165 5.61 -12.51 -9.45
CA SER A 165 5.06 -13.49 -8.51
C SER A 165 6.08 -14.46 -7.89
N GLY A 166 6.46 -14.21 -6.64
CA GLY A 166 7.08 -15.18 -5.74
C GLY A 166 5.98 -15.85 -4.90
N GLY A 167 5.84 -17.17 -5.01
CA GLY A 167 4.77 -17.93 -4.36
C GLY A 167 4.91 -17.97 -2.85
N VAL A 168 3.80 -17.73 -2.16
CA VAL A 168 3.63 -18.08 -0.75
C VAL A 168 3.67 -19.61 -0.64
N GLN A 169 4.77 -20.14 -0.09
CA GLN A 169 4.78 -21.49 0.48
C GLN A 169 4.13 -21.41 1.86
N ALA A 170 2.88 -21.88 1.93
CA ALA A 170 2.21 -22.15 3.20
C ALA A 170 2.86 -23.36 3.89
N ALA A 171 3.16 -23.20 5.18
CA ALA A 171 3.39 -24.30 6.12
C ALA A 171 2.07 -24.75 6.75
#